data_AF-A0A3L7RZB1-F1
#
_entry.id   AF-A0A3L7RZB1-F1
#
_cell.length_a   1.000
_cell.length_b   1.000
_cell.length_c   1.000
_cell.angle_alpha   90.00
_cell.angle_beta   90.00
_cell.angle_gamma   90.00
#
_symmetry.space_group_name_H-M   'P 1'
#
loop_
_entity.id
_entity.type
_entity.pdbx_description
1 polymer ?
#
loop_
_entity_poly.entity_id
_entity_poly.type
_entity_poly.pdbx_seq_one_letter_code
_entity_poly.pdbx_strand_id
1 'polypeptide(L)'
;MKPGLSIGAVGTLTWIVDASMVITLGGDSRATVFSTPNMILLMERAGREALRPFLEPGEESVGTEVNIQHVGGAGIGAAVIGKAIVTQIDGRRISFDIEAWAGDRLLGRGTHTRALVQVSRIIENLQKTTEDTGRAMTLQANTGSLPEFKTLLVTVANRIATVTLNRPRSLNAVNVEMTSELEMLVGWLLGHPQEVRVVLLTGAGVAFCAGDDVKELKSLSADTARTLSLRQAEMYLAFERLPQPVIALINGDAFGGGCVAAYSADLRIATHSARFAMPEIRLGWPPGYGIAQLTALVGKSRALELCLMGEPITSARALEWGLVNEVVSGAALLKR
;
A
#
# COMPACT_ATOMS: atom_id res chain seq x y z
N MET A 1 21.96 18.17 -29.96
CA MET A 1 21.53 17.16 -30.94
C MET A 1 22.00 15.80 -30.41
N LYS A 2 21.15 14.78 -30.33
CA LYS A 2 21.56 13.45 -29.85
C LYS A 2 22.42 12.77 -30.92
N PRO A 3 23.66 12.33 -30.61
CA PRO A 3 24.52 11.68 -31.59
C PRO A 3 23.82 10.46 -32.21
N GLY A 4 23.76 10.40 -33.54
CA GLY A 4 23.19 9.27 -34.28
C GLY A 4 21.67 9.32 -34.53
N LEU A 5 20.91 10.13 -33.80
CA LEU A 5 19.48 10.33 -34.10
C LEU A 5 19.32 11.21 -35.34
N SER A 6 18.56 10.73 -36.33
CA SER A 6 18.31 11.42 -37.58
C SER A 6 16.83 11.44 -37.94
N ILE A 7 16.44 12.42 -38.76
CA ILE A 7 15.11 12.44 -39.39
C ILE A 7 14.94 11.17 -40.21
N GLY A 8 13.79 10.53 -40.08
CA GLY A 8 13.47 9.24 -40.70
C GLY A 8 13.77 8.03 -39.82
N ALA A 9 14.36 8.19 -38.62
CA ALA A 9 14.48 7.10 -37.67
C ALA A 9 13.09 6.53 -37.32
N VAL A 10 12.98 5.20 -37.29
CA VAL A 10 11.70 4.50 -37.14
C VAL A 10 11.68 3.69 -35.85
N GLY A 11 10.62 3.83 -35.08
CA GLY A 11 10.27 2.94 -33.97
C GLY A 11 9.01 2.16 -34.30
N THR A 12 9.00 0.88 -33.96
CA THR A 12 7.81 0.03 -34.09
C THR A 12 7.59 -0.76 -32.82
N LEU A 13 6.32 -1.00 -32.51
CA LEU A 13 5.90 -1.85 -31.40
C LEU A 13 4.65 -2.61 -31.82
N THR A 14 4.59 -3.91 -31.50
CA THR A 14 3.44 -4.75 -31.82
C THR A 14 2.80 -5.26 -30.54
N TRP A 15 1.48 -5.13 -30.43
CA TRP A 15 0.67 -5.73 -29.37
C TRP A 15 -0.33 -6.72 -29.93
N ILE A 16 -0.61 -7.77 -29.16
CA ILE A 16 -1.75 -8.65 -29.39
C ILE A 16 -2.89 -8.14 -28.53
N VAL A 17 -4.02 -7.79 -29.16
CA VAL A 17 -5.17 -7.22 -28.44
C VAL A 17 -5.78 -8.28 -27.53
N ASP A 18 -5.85 -8.01 -26.23
CA ASP A 18 -6.52 -8.86 -25.25
C ASP A 18 -7.77 -8.18 -24.66
N ALA A 19 -8.45 -8.89 -23.76
CA ALA A 19 -9.70 -8.44 -23.14
C ALA A 19 -9.55 -7.16 -22.29
N SER A 20 -8.35 -6.82 -21.81
CA SER A 20 -8.08 -5.58 -21.08
C SER A 20 -7.92 -4.36 -22.00
N MET A 21 -7.73 -4.58 -23.30
CA MET A 21 -7.39 -3.52 -24.25
C MET A 21 -8.57 -3.00 -25.07
N VAL A 22 -9.75 -3.56 -24.86
CA VAL A 22 -10.93 -3.34 -25.70
C VAL A 22 -12.05 -2.64 -24.95
N ILE A 23 -12.94 -2.00 -25.69
CA ILE A 23 -14.20 -1.48 -25.19
C ILE A 23 -15.36 -2.18 -25.90
N THR A 24 -16.48 -2.30 -25.22
CA THR A 24 -17.72 -2.84 -25.79
C THR A 24 -18.63 -1.68 -26.18
N LEU A 25 -18.96 -1.58 -27.47
CA LEU A 25 -19.82 -0.52 -27.98
C LEU A 25 -21.29 -0.88 -27.82
N GLY A 26 -22.09 0.03 -27.25
CA GLY A 26 -23.54 -0.15 -27.11
C GLY A 26 -23.98 -1.34 -26.24
N GLY A 27 -23.06 -1.93 -25.45
CA GLY A 27 -23.35 -3.10 -24.61
C GLY A 27 -23.43 -4.44 -25.36
N ASP A 28 -23.21 -4.48 -26.68
CA ASP A 28 -23.17 -5.74 -27.43
C ASP A 28 -21.78 -6.36 -27.38
N SER A 29 -21.65 -7.49 -26.68
CA SER A 29 -20.39 -8.25 -26.52
C SER A 29 -19.71 -8.68 -27.83
N ARG A 30 -20.39 -8.59 -28.98
CA ARG A 30 -19.80 -8.84 -30.30
C ARG A 30 -19.15 -7.59 -30.90
N ALA A 31 -19.53 -6.40 -30.43
CA ALA A 31 -19.01 -5.10 -30.85
C ALA A 31 -17.86 -4.64 -29.94
N THR A 32 -16.88 -5.53 -29.75
CA THR A 32 -15.71 -5.28 -28.91
C THR A 32 -14.52 -4.84 -29.77
N VAL A 33 -13.99 -3.64 -29.50
CA VAL A 33 -12.99 -2.98 -30.36
C VAL A 33 -11.81 -2.47 -29.53
N PHE A 34 -10.61 -2.55 -30.11
CA PHE A 34 -9.38 -2.01 -29.55
C PHE A 34 -9.56 -0.53 -29.21
N SER A 35 -9.36 -0.19 -27.94
CA SER A 35 -9.80 1.10 -27.43
C SER A 35 -8.88 2.24 -27.89
N THR A 36 -9.46 3.43 -28.10
CA THR A 36 -8.69 4.64 -28.44
C THR A 36 -7.53 4.90 -27.46
N PRO A 37 -7.72 4.79 -26.12
CA PRO A 37 -6.61 5.00 -25.18
C PRO A 37 -5.45 4.03 -25.38
N ASN A 38 -5.73 2.74 -25.62
CA ASN A 38 -4.66 1.76 -25.84
C ASN A 38 -3.98 1.96 -27.19
N MET A 39 -4.71 2.37 -28.23
CA MET A 39 -4.11 2.73 -29.51
C MET A 39 -3.17 3.92 -29.38
N ILE A 40 -3.59 4.98 -28.67
CA ILE A 40 -2.73 6.14 -28.37
C ILE A 40 -1.49 5.71 -27.60
N LEU A 41 -1.62 4.83 -26.61
CA LEU A 41 -0.50 4.34 -25.81
C LEU A 41 0.48 3.48 -26.64
N LEU A 42 -0.02 2.63 -27.52
CA LEU A 42 0.81 1.87 -28.45
C LEU A 42 1.63 2.79 -29.36
N MET A 43 0.97 3.81 -29.93
CA MET A 43 1.57 4.85 -30.77
C MET A 43 2.61 5.68 -30.00
N GLU A 44 2.31 6.06 -28.75
CA GLU A 44 3.23 6.73 -27.84
C GLU A 44 4.50 5.92 -27.59
N ARG A 45 4.35 4.62 -27.30
CA ARG A 45 5.48 3.73 -27.06
C ARG A 45 6.28 3.45 -28.33
N ALA A 46 5.66 3.39 -29.50
CA ALA A 46 6.39 3.30 -30.77
C ALA A 46 7.32 4.51 -30.97
N GLY A 47 6.87 5.72 -30.59
CA GLY A 47 7.73 6.91 -30.56
C GLY A 47 8.90 6.79 -29.59
N ARG A 48 8.68 6.20 -28.40
CA ARG A 48 9.76 5.90 -27.45
C ARG A 48 10.76 4.88 -28.03
N GLU A 49 10.28 3.83 -28.68
CA GLU A 49 11.13 2.80 -29.31
C GLU A 49 12.03 3.38 -30.40
N ALA A 50 11.57 4.41 -31.13
CA ALA A 50 12.40 5.13 -32.10
C ALA A 50 13.58 5.87 -31.45
N LEU A 51 13.43 6.29 -30.19
CA LEU A 51 14.44 7.06 -29.44
C LEU A 51 15.35 6.19 -28.58
N ARG A 52 14.85 5.05 -28.10
CA ARG A 52 15.54 4.17 -27.14
C ARG A 52 17.01 3.88 -27.48
N PRO A 53 17.40 3.61 -28.74
CA PRO A 53 18.80 3.35 -29.08
C PRO A 53 19.75 4.54 -28.84
N PHE A 54 19.21 5.75 -28.70
CA PHE A 54 19.95 7.01 -28.62
C PHE A 54 19.89 7.66 -27.22
N LEU A 55 19.23 7.01 -26.25
CA LEU A 55 19.14 7.51 -24.88
C LEU A 55 20.39 7.13 -24.08
N GLU A 56 20.88 8.06 -23.27
CA GLU A 56 21.98 7.81 -22.34
C GLU A 56 21.44 7.21 -21.02
N PRO A 57 22.29 6.53 -20.20
CA PRO A 57 21.88 6.07 -18.88
C PRO A 57 21.29 7.20 -18.02
N GLY A 58 20.09 6.98 -17.47
CA GLY A 58 19.37 7.99 -16.68
C GLY A 58 18.53 8.98 -17.49
N GLU A 59 18.54 8.88 -18.83
CA GLU A 59 17.61 9.60 -19.68
C GLU A 59 16.37 8.80 -20.05
N GLU A 60 15.29 9.53 -20.29
CA GLU A 60 14.05 8.99 -20.84
C GLU A 60 13.42 10.00 -21.81
N SER A 61 12.37 9.59 -22.52
CA SER A 61 11.54 10.48 -23.33
C SER A 61 10.09 10.50 -22.83
N VAL A 62 9.48 11.68 -22.76
CA VAL A 62 8.07 11.86 -22.35
C VAL A 62 7.29 12.53 -23.47
N GLY A 63 6.07 12.06 -23.73
CA GLY A 63 5.17 12.73 -24.68
C GLY A 63 4.72 14.08 -24.14
N THR A 64 4.86 15.14 -24.95
CA THR A 64 4.45 16.51 -24.59
C THR A 64 3.28 17.01 -25.44
N GLU A 65 3.14 16.50 -26.66
CA GLU A 65 2.03 16.84 -27.56
C GLU A 65 1.60 15.56 -28.28
N VAL A 66 0.29 15.28 -28.29
CA VAL A 66 -0.28 14.07 -28.89
C VAL A 66 -1.53 14.47 -29.65
N ASN A 67 -1.53 14.29 -30.97
CA ASN A 67 -2.67 14.58 -31.83
C ASN A 67 -2.96 13.36 -32.72
N ILE A 68 -3.98 12.58 -32.38
CA ILE A 68 -4.27 11.29 -33.02
C ILE A 68 -5.73 11.21 -33.45
N GLN A 69 -5.94 10.71 -34.66
CA GLN A 69 -7.25 10.32 -35.19
C GLN A 69 -7.39 8.80 -35.11
N HIS A 70 -8.51 8.32 -34.57
CA HIS A 70 -8.90 6.91 -34.60
C HIS A 70 -9.87 6.70 -35.77
N VAL A 71 -9.44 5.95 -36.78
CA VAL A 71 -10.11 5.81 -38.08
C VAL A 71 -10.57 4.39 -38.39
N GLY A 72 -10.17 3.39 -37.61
CA GLY A 72 -10.64 2.00 -37.73
C GLY A 72 -10.41 1.21 -36.45
N GLY A 73 -11.20 0.17 -36.19
CA GLY A 73 -11.10 -0.66 -34.97
C GLY A 73 -10.50 -2.03 -35.22
N ALA A 74 -9.95 -2.70 -34.21
CA ALA A 74 -9.48 -4.09 -34.28
C ALA A 74 -10.07 -4.94 -33.14
N GLY A 75 -10.25 -6.25 -33.34
CA GLY A 75 -10.82 -7.15 -32.34
C GLY A 75 -9.75 -7.82 -31.46
N ILE A 76 -10.20 -8.55 -30.43
CA ILE A 76 -9.35 -9.41 -29.61
C ILE A 76 -8.60 -10.41 -30.50
N GLY A 77 -7.31 -10.62 -30.20
CA GLY A 77 -6.40 -11.49 -30.94
C GLY A 77 -5.71 -10.83 -32.13
N ALA A 78 -6.16 -9.63 -32.55
CA ALA A 78 -5.50 -8.91 -33.63
C ALA A 78 -4.09 -8.44 -33.21
N ALA A 79 -3.11 -8.62 -34.09
CA ALA A 79 -1.81 -7.98 -33.95
C ALA A 79 -1.90 -6.53 -34.44
N VAL A 80 -1.71 -5.57 -33.54
CA VAL A 80 -1.70 -4.15 -33.86
C VAL A 80 -0.28 -3.60 -33.75
N ILE A 81 0.19 -2.97 -34.82
CA ILE A 81 1.53 -2.41 -34.95
C ILE A 81 1.44 -0.89 -34.86
N GLY A 82 2.04 -0.31 -33.83
CA GLY A 82 2.35 1.11 -33.76
C GLY A 82 3.66 1.38 -34.49
N LYS A 83 3.69 2.42 -35.32
CA LYS A 83 4.89 2.87 -36.05
C LYS A 83 5.04 4.37 -35.87
N ALA A 84 6.23 4.81 -35.47
CA ALA A 84 6.59 6.21 -35.35
C ALA A 84 7.82 6.52 -36.21
N ILE A 85 7.77 7.63 -36.95
CA ILE A 85 8.86 8.08 -37.83
C ILE A 85 9.25 9.48 -37.38
N VAL A 86 10.53 9.70 -37.05
CA VAL A 86 11.04 11.02 -36.67
C VAL A 86 10.93 11.98 -37.85
N THR A 87 10.21 13.09 -37.67
CA THR A 87 10.03 14.13 -38.69
C THR A 87 10.83 15.40 -38.39
N GLN A 88 11.06 15.70 -37.11
CA GLN A 88 11.81 16.89 -36.69
C GLN A 88 12.59 16.63 -35.41
N ILE A 89 13.77 17.24 -35.31
CA ILE A 89 14.65 17.21 -34.13
C ILE A 89 14.97 18.66 -33.75
N ASP A 90 14.36 19.15 -32.67
CA ASP A 90 14.63 20.47 -32.11
C ASP A 90 15.20 20.35 -30.69
N GLY A 91 16.53 20.29 -30.61
CA GLY A 91 17.24 20.16 -29.35
C GLY A 91 16.88 18.87 -28.58
N ARG A 92 16.03 19.02 -27.55
CA ARG A 92 15.50 17.92 -26.73
C ARG A 92 14.07 17.52 -27.12
N ARG A 93 13.42 18.21 -28.05
CA ARG A 93 12.07 17.89 -28.54
C ARG A 93 12.17 17.18 -29.88
N ILE A 94 11.58 16.00 -29.97
CA ILE A 94 11.57 15.18 -31.17
C ILE A 94 10.12 14.99 -31.60
N SER A 95 9.81 15.32 -32.86
CA SER A 95 8.46 15.15 -33.41
C SER A 95 8.41 13.96 -34.36
N PHE A 96 7.24 13.33 -34.42
CA PHE A 96 6.99 12.09 -35.14
C PHE A 96 5.69 12.17 -35.92
N ASP A 97 5.68 11.55 -37.10
CA ASP A 97 4.47 10.99 -37.68
C ASP A 97 4.25 9.60 -37.10
N ILE A 98 3.05 9.31 -36.63
CA ILE A 98 2.73 8.05 -35.97
C ILE A 98 1.46 7.43 -36.55
N GLU A 99 1.48 6.11 -36.71
CA GLU A 99 0.37 5.30 -37.18
C GLU A 99 0.18 4.04 -36.34
N ALA A 100 -1.03 3.49 -36.36
CA ALA A 100 -1.38 2.19 -35.82
C ALA A 100 -2.09 1.37 -36.89
N TRP A 101 -1.66 0.12 -37.10
CA TRP A 101 -2.14 -0.76 -38.16
C TRP A 101 -2.50 -2.15 -37.63
N ALA A 102 -3.54 -2.78 -38.17
CA ALA A 102 -3.81 -4.20 -37.99
C ALA A 102 -3.85 -4.87 -39.37
N GLY A 103 -2.79 -5.59 -39.73
CA GLY A 103 -2.60 -6.06 -41.10
C GLY A 103 -2.46 -4.88 -42.06
N ASP A 104 -3.32 -4.83 -43.08
CA ASP A 104 -3.42 -3.76 -44.08
C ASP A 104 -4.38 -2.63 -43.67
N ARG A 105 -5.07 -2.75 -42.54
CA ARG A 105 -6.04 -1.77 -42.07
C ARG A 105 -5.40 -0.73 -41.15
N LEU A 106 -5.49 0.53 -41.55
CA LEU A 106 -5.15 1.68 -40.71
C LEU A 106 -6.18 1.83 -39.58
N LEU A 107 -5.71 1.81 -38.34
CA LEU A 107 -6.55 2.02 -37.15
C LEU A 107 -6.46 3.46 -36.67
N GLY A 108 -5.27 4.06 -36.68
CA GLY A 108 -5.07 5.42 -36.24
C GLY A 108 -3.85 6.08 -36.86
N ARG A 109 -3.87 7.40 -36.95
CA ARG A 109 -2.77 8.21 -37.48
C ARG A 109 -2.71 9.56 -36.80
N GLY A 110 -1.54 10.19 -36.80
CA GLY A 110 -1.38 11.52 -36.27
C GLY A 110 0.06 11.93 -36.05
N THR A 111 0.23 12.94 -35.21
CA THR A 111 1.54 13.48 -34.84
C THR A 111 1.77 13.39 -33.34
N HIS A 112 3.05 13.33 -32.96
CA HIS A 112 3.47 13.27 -31.57
C HIS A 112 4.76 14.07 -31.39
N THR A 113 4.89 14.77 -30.27
CA THR A 113 6.18 15.37 -29.86
C THR A 113 6.59 14.79 -28.52
N ARG A 114 7.84 14.33 -28.42
CA ARG A 114 8.45 13.81 -27.19
C ARG A 114 9.61 14.68 -26.76
N ALA A 115 9.71 14.97 -25.46
CA ALA A 115 10.84 15.66 -24.86
C ALA A 115 11.79 14.66 -24.18
N LEU A 116 13.09 14.81 -24.43
CA LEU A 116 14.15 14.10 -23.72
C LEU A 116 14.35 14.72 -22.33
N VAL A 117 14.31 13.87 -21.32
CA VAL A 117 14.30 14.24 -19.91
C VAL A 117 15.32 13.43 -19.12
N GLN A 118 15.74 13.98 -17.98
CA GLN A 118 16.59 13.30 -17.00
C GLN A 118 15.71 12.76 -15.89
N VAL A 119 15.81 11.46 -15.61
CA VAL A 119 14.95 10.77 -14.63
C VAL A 119 15.12 11.36 -13.24
N SER A 120 16.35 11.69 -12.83
CA SER A 120 16.65 12.33 -11.54
C SER A 120 15.89 13.64 -11.35
N ARG A 121 15.86 14.50 -12.37
CA ARG A 121 15.13 15.78 -12.34
C ARG A 121 13.62 15.59 -12.25
N ILE A 122 13.07 14.55 -12.88
CA ILE A 122 11.66 14.21 -12.75
C ILE A 122 11.36 13.77 -11.31
N ILE A 123 12.19 12.92 -10.73
CA ILE A 123 12.04 12.47 -9.34
C ILE A 123 12.06 13.67 -8.38
N GLU A 124 13.04 14.57 -8.51
CA GLU A 124 13.12 15.78 -7.69
C GLU A 124 11.89 16.68 -7.83
N ASN A 125 11.36 16.83 -9.06
CA ASN A 125 10.18 17.65 -9.30
C ASN A 125 8.90 17.00 -8.75
N LEU A 126 8.74 15.68 -8.90
CA LEU A 126 7.63 14.95 -8.32
C LEU A 126 7.68 15.03 -6.80
N GLN A 127 8.85 14.92 -6.18
CA GLN A 127 9.02 15.11 -4.73
C GLN A 127 8.64 16.53 -4.26
N LYS A 128 8.77 17.56 -5.12
CA LYS A 128 8.37 18.94 -4.81
C LYS A 128 6.88 19.23 -5.05
N THR A 129 6.24 18.52 -5.98
CA THR A 129 4.86 18.79 -6.44
C THR A 129 3.85 17.78 -5.93
N THR A 130 4.31 16.68 -5.37
CA THR A 130 3.49 15.88 -4.46
C THR A 130 3.32 16.75 -3.21
N GLU A 131 2.24 17.55 -3.17
CA GLU A 131 1.60 17.85 -1.89
C GLU A 131 1.53 16.50 -1.16
N ASP A 132 1.99 16.47 0.09
CA ASP A 132 1.93 15.28 0.92
C ASP A 132 0.51 14.71 0.89
N THR A 133 0.23 13.78 -0.03
CA THR A 133 -1.09 13.15 -0.19
C THR A 133 -1.34 12.15 0.94
N GLY A 134 -0.77 12.42 2.12
CA GLY A 134 -0.98 11.65 3.33
C GLY A 134 -0.43 10.25 3.20
N ARG A 135 0.89 10.11 3.00
CA ARG A 135 1.53 9.13 3.87
C ARG A 135 1.55 9.80 5.23
N ALA A 136 0.56 9.50 6.06
CA ALA A 136 0.48 10.03 7.42
C ALA A 136 1.77 9.79 8.23
N MET A 137 2.63 8.89 7.74
CA MET A 137 3.93 8.59 8.29
C MET A 137 4.90 8.12 7.18
N THR A 138 6.11 8.68 7.14
CA THR A 138 7.27 8.09 6.43
C THR A 138 8.17 7.45 7.47
N LEU A 139 7.99 6.14 7.73
CA LEU A 139 8.88 5.42 8.64
C LEU A 139 10.26 5.29 8.02
N GLN A 140 11.26 5.78 8.74
CA GLN A 140 12.67 5.59 8.41
C GLN A 140 13.30 4.67 9.45
N ALA A 141 14.19 3.80 8.97
CA ALA A 141 15.01 2.99 9.85
C ALA A 141 15.88 3.91 10.72
N ASN A 142 15.84 3.70 12.04
CA ASN A 142 16.66 4.41 13.00
C ASN A 142 17.72 3.45 13.55
N THR A 143 19.00 3.73 13.29
CA THR A 143 20.16 2.93 13.76
C THR A 143 20.74 3.45 15.08
N GLY A 144 20.05 4.38 15.75
CA GLY A 144 20.43 4.89 17.07
C GLY A 144 20.05 3.95 18.22
N SER A 145 20.35 4.37 19.44
CA SER A 145 19.97 3.63 20.65
C SER A 145 18.45 3.48 20.78
N LEU A 146 18.01 2.43 21.49
CA LEU A 146 16.60 2.22 21.81
C LEU A 146 16.02 3.48 22.50
N PRO A 147 14.93 4.06 21.99
CA PRO A 147 14.33 5.24 22.59
C PRO A 147 13.81 4.97 24.01
N GLU A 148 13.71 6.03 24.80
CA GLU A 148 12.97 5.98 26.06
C GLU A 148 11.47 6.12 25.81
N PHE A 149 10.68 5.30 26.50
CA PHE A 149 9.23 5.26 26.35
C PHE A 149 8.56 5.46 27.71
N LYS A 150 7.43 6.17 27.71
CA LYS A 150 6.56 6.38 28.87
C LYS A 150 5.38 5.43 28.88
N THR A 151 4.89 5.07 27.70
CA THR A 151 3.69 4.25 27.53
C THR A 151 3.99 2.83 27.07
N LEU A 152 5.25 2.54 26.71
CA LEU A 152 5.74 1.20 26.37
C LEU A 152 6.83 0.76 27.35
N LEU A 153 6.95 -0.55 27.57
CA LEU A 153 8.15 -1.16 28.14
C LEU A 153 8.76 -2.05 27.08
N VAL A 154 10.04 -1.82 26.76
CA VAL A 154 10.75 -2.58 25.73
C VAL A 154 12.01 -3.17 26.34
N THR A 155 12.16 -4.49 26.21
CA THR A 155 13.37 -5.21 26.61
C THR A 155 13.88 -6.02 25.43
N VAL A 156 15.20 -6.11 25.30
CA VAL A 156 15.83 -6.91 24.25
C VAL A 156 16.77 -7.90 24.92
N ALA A 157 16.48 -9.19 24.77
CA ALA A 157 17.31 -10.26 25.29
C ALA A 157 17.30 -11.43 24.31
N ASN A 158 18.45 -12.08 24.10
CA ASN A 158 18.59 -13.23 23.19
C ASN A 158 18.02 -12.97 21.77
N ARG A 159 18.17 -11.73 21.28
CA ARG A 159 17.63 -11.25 19.99
C ARG A 159 16.10 -11.26 19.89
N ILE A 160 15.40 -11.24 21.03
CA ILE A 160 13.96 -11.10 21.12
C ILE A 160 13.67 -9.74 21.75
N ALA A 161 12.93 -8.89 21.03
CA ALA A 161 12.39 -7.66 21.57
C ALA A 161 11.02 -7.96 22.19
N THR A 162 10.88 -7.83 23.51
CA THR A 162 9.58 -7.91 24.19
C THR A 162 9.04 -6.51 24.40
N VAL A 163 7.95 -6.20 23.70
CA VAL A 163 7.23 -4.94 23.69
C VAL A 163 5.97 -5.10 24.51
N THR A 164 5.88 -4.37 25.61
CA THR A 164 4.70 -4.37 26.49
C THR A 164 4.00 -3.02 26.40
N LEU A 165 2.75 -2.99 25.95
CA LEU A 165 1.89 -1.81 26.06
C LEU A 165 1.64 -1.54 27.55
N ASN A 166 2.01 -0.36 28.04
CA ASN A 166 2.13 -0.08 29.47
C ASN A 166 1.29 1.12 29.90
N ARG A 167 -0.02 1.05 29.64
CA ARG A 167 -1.02 1.95 30.24
C ARG A 167 -2.10 1.12 30.95
N PRO A 168 -1.77 0.29 31.95
CA PRO A 168 -2.70 -0.71 32.50
C PRO A 168 -3.94 -0.09 33.16
N ARG A 169 -3.83 1.14 33.68
CA ARG A 169 -4.97 1.90 34.27
C ARG A 169 -6.04 2.27 33.24
N SER A 170 -5.68 2.37 31.97
CA SER A 170 -6.59 2.58 30.84
C SER A 170 -6.69 1.33 29.95
N LEU A 171 -6.41 0.14 30.51
CA LEU A 171 -6.46 -1.14 29.79
C LEU A 171 -5.60 -1.12 28.51
N ASN A 172 -4.46 -0.41 28.57
CA ASN A 172 -3.55 -0.21 27.45
C ASN A 172 -4.20 0.41 26.21
N ALA A 173 -5.21 1.27 26.42
CA ALA A 173 -5.75 2.08 25.33
C ALA A 173 -4.64 2.91 24.64
N VAL A 174 -4.74 3.07 23.33
CA VAL A 174 -3.76 3.77 22.49
C VAL A 174 -4.14 5.24 22.40
N ASN A 175 -3.28 6.11 22.93
CA ASN A 175 -3.40 7.56 22.82
C ASN A 175 -2.36 8.11 21.81
N VAL A 176 -2.34 9.42 21.60
CA VAL A 176 -1.39 10.11 20.71
C VAL A 176 0.07 9.84 21.13
N GLU A 177 0.35 9.80 22.44
CA GLU A 177 1.69 9.54 22.96
C GLU A 177 2.13 8.10 22.64
N MET A 178 1.30 7.10 22.94
CA MET A 178 1.59 5.71 22.60
C MET A 178 1.69 5.48 21.09
N THR A 179 0.87 6.18 20.30
CA THR A 179 0.98 6.14 18.83
C THR A 179 2.37 6.60 18.40
N SER A 180 2.82 7.76 18.86
CA SER A 180 4.16 8.28 18.55
C SER A 180 5.29 7.36 19.05
N GLU A 181 5.14 6.75 20.23
CA GLU A 181 6.12 5.80 20.76
C GLU A 181 6.20 4.50 19.95
N LEU A 182 5.07 3.98 19.48
CA LEU A 182 5.03 2.82 18.60
C LEU A 182 5.66 3.13 17.24
N GLU A 183 5.44 4.33 16.68
CA GLU A 183 6.11 4.78 15.46
C GLU A 183 7.64 4.83 15.63
N MET A 184 8.12 5.39 16.74
CA MET A 184 9.56 5.41 17.07
C MET A 184 10.13 4.00 17.23
N LEU A 185 9.39 3.11 17.88
CA LEU A 185 9.79 1.72 18.08
C LEU A 185 9.90 0.96 16.75
N VAL A 186 8.92 1.11 15.86
CA VAL A 186 8.97 0.49 14.53
C VAL A 186 10.18 0.99 13.74
N GLY A 187 10.45 2.30 13.75
CA GLY A 187 11.64 2.88 13.13
C GLY A 187 12.94 2.27 13.69
N TRP A 188 13.02 2.10 15.00
CA TRP A 188 14.17 1.46 15.65
C TRP A 188 14.30 -0.02 15.26
N LEU A 189 13.22 -0.79 15.28
CA LEU A 189 13.22 -2.21 14.88
C LEU A 189 13.69 -2.39 13.43
N LEU A 190 13.25 -1.52 12.50
CA LEU A 190 13.70 -1.52 11.11
C LEU A 190 15.21 -1.28 10.97
N GLY A 191 15.81 -0.49 11.87
CA GLY A 191 17.25 -0.22 11.89
C GLY A 191 18.11 -1.33 12.47
N HIS A 192 17.52 -2.30 13.18
CA HIS A 192 18.26 -3.31 13.96
C HIS A 192 17.89 -4.77 13.61
N PRO A 193 17.81 -5.18 12.33
CA PRO A 193 17.36 -6.52 11.93
C PRO A 193 18.31 -7.66 12.32
N GLN A 194 19.57 -7.35 12.65
CA GLN A 194 20.54 -8.36 13.11
C GLN A 194 20.49 -8.57 14.62
N GLU A 195 20.16 -7.51 15.37
CA GLU A 195 20.08 -7.52 16.83
C GLU A 195 18.75 -8.07 17.30
N VAL A 196 17.66 -7.71 16.64
CA VAL A 196 16.31 -8.21 16.92
C VAL A 196 15.87 -9.11 15.79
N ARG A 197 15.57 -10.36 16.13
CA ARG A 197 15.15 -11.40 15.19
C ARG A 197 13.69 -11.79 15.35
N VAL A 198 13.08 -11.51 16.50
CA VAL A 198 11.66 -11.74 16.80
C VAL A 198 11.17 -10.60 17.68
N VAL A 199 9.92 -10.18 17.46
CA VAL A 199 9.23 -9.20 18.30
C VAL A 199 8.07 -9.89 19.01
N LEU A 200 8.01 -9.79 20.34
CA LEU A 200 6.85 -10.19 21.13
C LEU A 200 6.08 -8.93 21.51
N LEU A 201 4.77 -8.90 21.24
CA LEU A 201 3.87 -7.82 21.63
C LEU A 201 2.89 -8.31 22.68
N THR A 202 2.79 -7.65 23.84
CA THR A 202 1.86 -8.01 24.92
C THR A 202 1.33 -6.75 25.63
N GLY A 203 0.30 -6.88 26.46
CA GLY A 203 -0.18 -5.80 27.33
C GLY A 203 0.26 -5.96 28.78
N ALA A 204 0.46 -4.84 29.49
CA ALA A 204 0.63 -4.83 30.93
C ALA A 204 -0.73 -5.02 31.64
N GLY A 205 -0.73 -5.74 32.77
CA GLY A 205 -1.93 -5.93 33.58
C GLY A 205 -2.91 -6.95 32.99
N VAL A 206 -4.21 -6.64 33.09
CA VAL A 206 -5.31 -7.59 32.82
C VAL A 206 -5.83 -7.56 31.38
N ALA A 207 -5.39 -6.61 30.56
CA ALA A 207 -5.82 -6.45 29.18
C ALA A 207 -4.61 -6.45 28.25
N PHE A 208 -4.83 -6.88 27.01
CA PHE A 208 -3.85 -6.70 25.95
C PHE A 208 -3.88 -5.24 25.49
N CYS A 209 -5.02 -4.80 24.94
CA CYS A 209 -5.24 -3.43 24.49
C CYS A 209 -6.73 -3.16 24.27
N ALA A 210 -7.26 -2.09 24.88
CA ALA A 210 -8.66 -1.68 24.73
C ALA A 210 -8.96 -0.87 23.45
N GLY A 211 -7.98 -0.71 22.55
CA GLY A 211 -8.11 0.12 21.34
C GLY A 211 -7.85 1.58 21.61
N ASP A 212 -8.43 2.48 20.83
CA ASP A 212 -8.16 3.91 20.95
C ASP A 212 -8.66 4.48 22.28
N ASP A 213 -7.92 5.44 22.83
CA ASP A 213 -8.30 6.15 24.04
C ASP A 213 -9.49 7.08 23.77
N VAL A 214 -10.71 6.57 23.98
CA VAL A 214 -11.97 7.28 23.72
C VAL A 214 -12.04 8.63 24.47
N LYS A 215 -11.39 8.76 25.64
CA LYS A 215 -11.38 10.03 26.38
C LYS A 215 -10.57 11.09 25.64
N GLU A 216 -9.43 10.71 25.08
CA GLU A 216 -8.60 11.59 24.28
C GLU A 216 -9.29 11.91 22.94
N LEU A 217 -9.83 10.91 22.24
CA LEU A 217 -10.53 11.11 20.97
C LEU A 217 -11.66 12.14 21.05
N LYS A 218 -12.45 12.12 22.14
CA LYS A 218 -13.55 13.09 22.37
C LYS A 218 -13.07 14.54 22.52
N SER A 219 -11.79 14.75 22.79
CA SER A 219 -11.20 16.09 22.94
C SER A 219 -10.61 16.64 21.64
N LEU A 220 -10.48 15.81 20.60
CA LEU A 220 -9.88 16.19 19.32
C LEU A 220 -10.91 16.81 18.36
N SER A 221 -10.45 17.70 17.48
CA SER A 221 -11.23 18.12 16.32
C SER A 221 -11.36 16.97 15.32
N ALA A 222 -12.34 17.05 14.41
CA ALA A 222 -12.54 16.03 13.38
C ALA A 222 -11.31 15.81 12.50
N ASP A 223 -10.63 16.88 12.10
CA ASP A 223 -9.42 16.80 11.26
C ASP A 223 -8.24 16.17 12.01
N THR A 224 -8.06 16.51 13.29
CA THR A 224 -7.02 15.89 14.12
C THR A 224 -7.31 14.42 14.38
N ALA A 225 -8.57 14.06 14.66
CA ALA A 225 -8.98 12.67 14.84
C ALA A 225 -8.79 11.85 13.54
N ARG A 226 -9.14 12.42 12.38
CA ARG A 226 -8.88 11.82 11.06
C ARG A 226 -7.38 11.58 10.85
N THR A 227 -6.55 12.58 11.14
CA THR A 227 -5.10 12.48 10.99
C THR A 227 -4.52 11.41 11.91
N LEU A 228 -4.96 11.34 13.16
CA LEU A 228 -4.55 10.31 14.11
C LEU A 228 -4.95 8.91 13.60
N SER A 229 -6.17 8.74 13.11
CA SER A 229 -6.66 7.46 12.57
C SER A 229 -5.82 6.97 11.39
N LEU A 230 -5.44 7.88 10.46
CA LEU A 230 -4.54 7.54 9.35
C LEU A 230 -3.13 7.19 9.82
N ARG A 231 -2.59 7.91 10.82
CA ARG A 231 -1.29 7.58 11.44
C ARG A 231 -1.30 6.19 12.07
N GLN A 232 -2.32 5.87 12.84
CA GLN A 232 -2.47 4.57 13.49
C GLN A 232 -2.60 3.44 12.46
N ALA A 233 -3.36 3.66 11.38
CA ALA A 233 -3.47 2.70 10.28
C ALA A 233 -2.09 2.38 9.66
N GLU A 234 -1.29 3.41 9.33
CA GLU A 234 0.05 3.23 8.80
C GLU A 234 1.01 2.60 9.83
N MET A 235 0.88 2.95 11.11
CA MET A 235 1.67 2.38 12.21
C MET A 235 1.44 0.87 12.34
N TYR A 236 0.20 0.42 12.32
CA TYR A 236 -0.11 -1.02 12.35
C TYR A 236 0.32 -1.76 11.09
N LEU A 237 0.11 -1.17 9.91
CA LEU A 237 0.65 -1.73 8.65
C LEU A 237 2.17 -1.83 8.65
N ALA A 238 2.86 -0.96 9.38
CA ALA A 238 4.30 -1.02 9.48
C ALA A 238 4.81 -2.13 10.38
N PHE A 239 4.08 -2.48 11.45
CA PHE A 239 4.35 -3.69 12.22
C PHE A 239 4.25 -4.95 11.33
N GLU A 240 3.23 -5.04 10.48
CA GLU A 240 3.06 -6.15 9.53
C GLU A 240 4.21 -6.21 8.50
N ARG A 241 4.84 -5.07 8.19
CA ARG A 241 5.93 -4.97 7.21
C ARG A 241 7.32 -5.10 7.84
N LEU A 242 7.43 -5.34 9.14
CA LEU A 242 8.72 -5.54 9.78
C LEU A 242 9.45 -6.75 9.17
N PRO A 243 10.78 -6.69 8.99
CA PRO A 243 11.56 -7.84 8.57
C PRO A 243 11.65 -8.92 9.66
N GLN A 244 11.34 -8.58 10.92
CA GLN A 244 11.24 -9.50 12.04
C GLN A 244 9.83 -10.07 12.15
N PRO A 245 9.67 -11.40 12.37
CA PRO A 245 8.40 -11.96 12.78
C PRO A 245 7.90 -11.33 14.08
N VAL A 246 6.64 -10.92 14.10
CA VAL A 246 5.92 -10.35 15.23
C VAL A 246 4.94 -11.39 15.79
N ILE A 247 5.00 -11.64 17.10
CA ILE A 247 4.11 -12.55 17.80
C ILE A 247 3.32 -11.76 18.84
N ALA A 248 2.02 -11.69 18.70
CA ALA A 248 1.12 -11.10 19.69
C ALA A 248 0.77 -12.14 20.76
N LEU A 249 1.17 -11.84 22.01
CA LEU A 249 0.84 -12.58 23.21
C LEU A 249 -0.34 -11.87 23.90
N ILE A 250 -1.55 -12.32 23.61
CA ILE A 250 -2.80 -11.65 24.01
C ILE A 250 -3.17 -12.12 25.42
N ASN A 251 -2.73 -11.36 26.42
CA ASN A 251 -2.91 -11.65 27.84
C ASN A 251 -4.34 -11.40 28.37
N GLY A 252 -5.17 -10.64 27.65
CA GLY A 252 -6.54 -10.31 28.06
C GLY A 252 -7.33 -9.69 26.91
N ASP A 253 -8.22 -8.74 27.23
CA ASP A 253 -9.08 -8.08 26.23
C ASP A 253 -8.25 -7.37 25.14
N ALA A 254 -8.61 -7.62 23.88
CA ALA A 254 -8.06 -6.99 22.69
C ALA A 254 -9.21 -6.41 21.85
N PHE A 255 -9.53 -5.12 22.01
CA PHE A 255 -10.72 -4.50 21.42
C PHE A 255 -10.36 -3.35 20.47
N GLY A 256 -11.14 -3.17 19.40
CA GLY A 256 -10.98 -2.09 18.42
C GLY A 256 -9.56 -2.02 17.84
N GLY A 257 -8.88 -0.89 17.98
CA GLY A 257 -7.45 -0.75 17.65
C GLY A 257 -6.53 -1.80 18.31
N GLY A 258 -6.89 -2.35 19.48
CA GLY A 258 -6.17 -3.44 20.14
C GLY A 258 -6.35 -4.79 19.46
N CYS A 259 -7.52 -5.00 18.85
CA CYS A 259 -7.74 -6.11 17.92
C CYS A 259 -6.80 -5.95 16.71
N VAL A 260 -6.74 -4.74 16.14
CA VAL A 260 -5.85 -4.40 15.02
C VAL A 260 -4.40 -4.67 15.38
N ALA A 261 -3.94 -4.21 16.55
CA ALA A 261 -2.60 -4.48 17.05
C ALA A 261 -2.29 -5.98 17.12
N ALA A 262 -3.25 -6.79 17.59
CA ALA A 262 -3.08 -8.24 17.68
C ALA A 262 -2.98 -8.90 16.29
N TYR A 263 -3.85 -8.53 15.34
CA TYR A 263 -3.87 -9.15 14.01
C TYR A 263 -2.96 -8.48 12.98
N SER A 264 -2.24 -7.43 13.36
CA SER A 264 -1.10 -6.91 12.60
C SER A 264 0.20 -7.71 12.86
N ALA A 265 0.19 -8.60 13.85
CA ALA A 265 1.28 -9.55 14.09
C ALA A 265 1.19 -10.75 13.13
N ASP A 266 2.29 -11.46 12.91
CA ASP A 266 2.30 -12.69 12.10
C ASP A 266 1.57 -13.83 12.81
N LEU A 267 1.81 -13.99 14.11
CA LEU A 267 1.20 -15.02 14.96
C LEU A 267 0.51 -14.41 16.18
N ARG A 268 -0.57 -15.08 16.61
CA ARG A 268 -1.36 -14.69 17.78
C ARG A 268 -1.53 -15.87 18.72
N ILE A 269 -1.09 -15.72 19.95
CA ILE A 269 -1.29 -16.68 21.04
C ILE A 269 -2.10 -15.97 22.12
N ALA A 270 -3.24 -16.53 22.49
CA ALA A 270 -4.16 -15.88 23.41
C ALA A 270 -4.32 -16.68 24.71
N THR A 271 -4.62 -15.99 25.80
CA THR A 271 -5.03 -16.67 27.04
C THR A 271 -6.47 -17.19 26.93
N HIS A 272 -6.82 -18.19 27.74
CA HIS A 272 -8.22 -18.63 27.85
C HIS A 272 -9.19 -17.47 28.20
N SER A 273 -8.74 -16.48 28.96
CA SER A 273 -9.54 -15.32 29.36
C SER A 273 -9.57 -14.18 28.33
N ALA A 274 -8.77 -14.25 27.26
CA ALA A 274 -8.73 -13.22 26.24
C ALA A 274 -10.05 -13.15 25.46
N ARG A 275 -10.44 -11.93 25.09
CA ARG A 275 -11.64 -11.63 24.30
C ARG A 275 -11.30 -10.64 23.20
N PHE A 276 -12.04 -10.73 22.09
CA PHE A 276 -11.81 -9.93 20.89
C PHE A 276 -13.10 -9.23 20.46
N ALA A 277 -13.06 -7.96 20.11
CA ALA A 277 -14.23 -7.18 19.69
C ALA A 277 -13.83 -6.01 18.78
N MET A 278 -14.76 -5.57 17.93
CA MET A 278 -14.70 -4.29 17.22
C MET A 278 -15.92 -3.43 17.63
N PRO A 279 -15.90 -2.83 18.84
CA PRO A 279 -17.08 -2.24 19.46
C PRO A 279 -17.37 -0.78 19.04
N GLU A 280 -16.68 -0.25 18.03
CA GLU A 280 -16.78 1.15 17.57
C GLU A 280 -18.22 1.54 17.22
N ILE A 281 -19.02 0.58 16.71
CA ILE A 281 -20.42 0.81 16.37
C ILE A 281 -21.26 1.25 17.59
N ARG A 282 -20.89 0.81 18.80
CA ARG A 282 -21.55 1.23 20.05
C ARG A 282 -21.28 2.67 20.42
N LEU A 283 -20.21 3.26 19.88
CA LEU A 283 -19.86 4.67 20.01
C LEU A 283 -20.43 5.51 18.86
N GLY A 284 -21.12 4.88 17.91
CA GLY A 284 -21.63 5.54 16.69
C GLY A 284 -20.55 5.74 15.63
N TRP A 285 -19.44 5.01 15.71
CA TRP A 285 -18.32 5.13 14.77
C TRP A 285 -18.17 3.88 13.92
N PRO A 286 -17.82 3.99 12.63
CA PRO A 286 -17.30 2.85 11.90
C PRO A 286 -15.88 2.52 12.41
N PRO A 287 -15.43 1.25 12.31
CA PRO A 287 -14.03 0.93 12.51
C PRO A 287 -13.14 1.72 11.54
N GLY A 288 -12.15 2.45 12.06
CA GLY A 288 -11.34 3.38 11.26
C GLY A 288 -10.28 2.72 10.37
N TYR A 289 -9.79 1.53 10.76
CA TYR A 289 -8.68 0.85 10.11
C TYR A 289 -8.67 -0.66 10.43
N GLY A 290 -7.79 -1.43 9.77
CA GLY A 290 -7.58 -2.88 10.03
C GLY A 290 -8.64 -3.84 9.46
N ILE A 291 -9.75 -3.34 8.90
CA ILE A 291 -10.87 -4.18 8.41
C ILE A 291 -10.49 -5.09 7.24
N ALA A 292 -9.57 -4.66 6.37
CA ALA A 292 -9.07 -5.49 5.28
C ALA A 292 -8.33 -6.73 5.81
N GLN A 293 -7.47 -6.55 6.83
CA GLN A 293 -6.74 -7.64 7.49
C GLN A 293 -7.71 -8.59 8.21
N LEU A 294 -8.65 -8.05 8.99
CA LEU A 294 -9.67 -8.86 9.66
C LEU A 294 -10.46 -9.71 8.65
N THR A 295 -10.88 -9.10 7.54
CA THR A 295 -11.60 -9.81 6.46
C THR A 295 -10.75 -10.90 5.82
N ALA A 296 -9.45 -10.67 5.62
CA ALA A 296 -8.55 -11.67 5.07
C ALA A 296 -8.33 -12.86 6.02
N LEU A 297 -8.36 -12.62 7.33
CA LEU A 297 -8.14 -13.65 8.35
C LEU A 297 -9.39 -14.50 8.62
N VAL A 298 -10.54 -13.87 8.82
CA VAL A 298 -11.77 -14.59 9.26
C VAL A 298 -12.86 -14.66 8.19
N GLY A 299 -12.64 -14.04 7.02
CA GLY A 299 -13.65 -13.92 5.98
C GLY A 299 -14.68 -12.81 6.25
N LYS A 300 -15.35 -12.36 5.18
CA LYS A 300 -16.27 -11.20 5.20
C LYS A 300 -17.39 -11.33 6.23
N SER A 301 -18.04 -12.49 6.32
CA SER A 301 -19.22 -12.66 7.18
C SER A 301 -18.89 -12.52 8.66
N ARG A 302 -17.79 -13.14 9.12
CA ARG A 302 -17.35 -13.07 10.53
C ARG A 302 -16.78 -11.69 10.87
N ALA A 303 -16.06 -11.07 9.94
CA ALA A 303 -15.60 -9.70 10.11
C ALA A 303 -16.78 -8.72 10.30
N LEU A 304 -17.82 -8.85 9.46
CA LEU A 304 -19.04 -8.06 9.60
C LEU A 304 -19.79 -8.36 10.90
N GLU A 305 -19.88 -9.63 11.32
CA GLU A 305 -20.48 -10.00 12.62
C GLU A 305 -19.77 -9.27 13.77
N LEU A 306 -18.44 -9.30 13.81
CA LEU A 306 -17.65 -8.67 14.88
C LEU A 306 -17.82 -7.15 14.90
N CYS A 307 -17.90 -6.50 13.74
CA CYS A 307 -18.02 -5.04 13.60
C CYS A 307 -19.45 -4.52 13.80
N LEU A 308 -20.47 -5.20 13.24
CA LEU A 308 -21.85 -4.72 13.26
C LEU A 308 -22.55 -5.03 14.59
N MET A 309 -22.23 -6.17 15.21
CA MET A 309 -22.76 -6.50 16.54
C MET A 309 -21.96 -5.81 17.64
N GLY A 310 -20.65 -5.61 17.43
CA GLY A 310 -19.77 -5.02 18.44
C GLY A 310 -19.72 -5.81 19.74
N GLU A 311 -20.05 -7.10 19.71
CA GLU A 311 -20.02 -8.02 20.85
C GLU A 311 -18.67 -8.74 20.92
N PRO A 312 -18.12 -8.97 22.13
CA PRO A 312 -16.87 -9.69 22.28
C PRO A 312 -17.03 -11.19 22.01
N ILE A 313 -16.10 -11.76 21.25
CA ILE A 313 -15.93 -13.22 21.11
C ILE A 313 -14.86 -13.73 22.08
N THR A 314 -14.98 -14.98 22.51
CA THR A 314 -13.98 -15.65 23.35
C THR A 314 -12.74 -16.05 22.54
N SER A 315 -11.62 -16.30 23.22
CA SER A 315 -10.41 -16.85 22.60
C SER A 315 -10.64 -18.20 21.91
N ALA A 316 -11.52 -19.06 22.46
CA ALA A 316 -11.92 -20.32 21.82
C ALA A 316 -12.62 -20.07 20.47
N ARG A 317 -13.57 -19.12 20.42
CA ARG A 317 -14.24 -18.73 19.18
C ARG A 317 -13.28 -18.08 18.19
N ALA A 318 -12.35 -17.25 18.68
CA ALA A 318 -11.31 -16.65 17.87
C ALA A 318 -10.37 -17.70 17.23
N LEU A 319 -10.04 -18.76 17.97
CA LEU A 319 -9.30 -19.92 17.46
C LEU A 319 -10.08 -20.66 16.36
N GLU A 320 -11.37 -20.96 16.59
CA GLU A 320 -12.25 -21.57 15.58
C GLU A 320 -12.33 -20.72 14.29
N TRP A 321 -12.24 -19.41 14.42
CA TRP A 321 -12.34 -18.48 13.30
C TRP A 321 -11.03 -18.34 12.51
N GLY A 322 -9.91 -18.82 13.04
CA GLY A 322 -8.57 -18.57 12.51
C GLY A 322 -8.01 -17.19 12.87
N LEU A 323 -8.68 -16.45 13.76
CA LEU A 323 -8.18 -15.16 14.26
C LEU A 323 -7.02 -15.35 15.22
N VAL A 324 -6.97 -16.45 15.98
CA VAL A 324 -5.89 -16.80 16.90
C VAL A 324 -5.29 -18.13 16.49
N ASN A 325 -3.97 -18.29 16.61
CA ASN A 325 -3.27 -19.52 16.25
C ASN A 325 -3.30 -20.55 17.37
N GLU A 326 -3.23 -20.11 18.62
CA GLU A 326 -3.18 -21.00 19.79
C GLU A 326 -3.80 -20.33 21.02
N VAL A 327 -4.44 -21.12 21.88
CA VAL A 327 -4.99 -20.66 23.17
C VAL A 327 -4.34 -21.42 24.30
N VAL A 328 -3.78 -20.70 25.28
CA VAL A 328 -3.01 -21.24 26.41
C VAL A 328 -3.49 -20.68 27.75
N SER A 329 -2.96 -21.23 28.85
CA SER A 329 -3.14 -20.63 30.17
C SER A 329 -2.30 -19.34 30.31
N GLY A 330 -2.75 -18.40 31.14
CA GLY A 330 -2.01 -17.16 31.39
C GLY A 330 -0.58 -17.40 31.89
N ALA A 331 -0.38 -18.43 32.71
CA ALA A 331 0.94 -18.82 33.23
C ALA A 331 1.89 -19.39 32.16
N ALA A 332 1.33 -19.92 31.06
CA ALA A 332 2.11 -20.48 29.95
C ALA A 332 2.41 -19.44 28.85
N LEU A 333 1.67 -18.33 28.78
CA LEU A 333 1.71 -17.39 27.65
C LEU A 333 3.12 -16.90 27.29
N LEU A 334 3.87 -16.34 28.25
CA LEU A 334 5.23 -15.83 27.98
C LEU A 334 6.26 -16.94 27.76
N LYS A 335 5.99 -18.16 28.21
CA LYS A 335 6.89 -19.31 28.03
C LYS A 335 6.69 -20.00 26.68
N ARG A 336 5.60 -19.68 25.98
CA ARG A 336 5.16 -20.35 24.76
C ARG A 336 5.85 -19.76 23.54
#